data_AF-A0A524DTF1-F1
#
_entry.id   AF-A0A524DTF1-F1
#
_cell.length_a   1.000
_cell.length_b   1.000
_cell.length_c   1.000
_cell.angle_alpha   90.00
_cell.angle_beta   90.00
_cell.angle_gamma   90.00
#
_symmetry.space_group_name_H-M   'P 1'
#
loop_
_entity.id
_entity.type
_entity.pdbx_description
1 polymer ?
#
loop_
_entity_poly.entity_id
_entity_poly.type
_entity_poly.pdbx_seq_one_letter_code
_entity_poly.pdbx_strand_id
1 'polypeptide(L)'
;MLDSEIIKNWLKIINYNSKVEILEDKDKFQEIVRIPLTPINLDAGILYQIFKSLYPIFINDQQNILDLIISDDANEVLDIFLYETRYPGVHESFQKIPTEIIEIPEEYIKSIDEFFHEIQLAIVKNYGLKISTLRIFKKEAINEINEYSKHLPIIANKKFMIGFLNLVQKLVKEDLIYIFPKPNLFKFLKGLTIFLNGFQLSSLFKFFLDILPEANTSIFLNSQEINLIFLFIKDKSDIQLKLKLPEEFGININEDNPKEILDTLKKQSKSASAFFLNQSDIISILLNLFELDFPLDNNKIELLMQKVLFGLRNHGNFWYVIPRPLVYNNVYRFFLRMLGLNINLKKLSHWAIPDLLFNMIETNFGMNSRILIILTSINKKNYSRIEYIKNAFTSAFIIEIENKKLVKLIPLKKNDIISEEKINDLDEIRNKVAIKYGYLSAAINIDRNLLNKLIPDIISNINGINPFLRFKTFKMLEKTHYFNMYPETSIFRFLKNKGMKKLFKLLLPVIIDKHEF
;
A
#
# COMPACT_ATOMS: atom_id res chain seq x y z
N MET A 1 -11.05 -21.69 -19.19
CA MET A 1 -12.33 -21.59 -18.45
C MET A 1 -12.04 -21.29 -16.98
N LEU A 2 -12.74 -20.33 -16.36
CA LEU A 2 -12.56 -19.99 -14.94
C LEU A 2 -13.09 -21.10 -14.02
N ASP A 3 -12.56 -21.15 -12.79
CA ASP A 3 -13.00 -22.10 -11.76
C ASP A 3 -14.50 -21.96 -11.44
N SER A 4 -15.17 -23.11 -11.27
CA SER A 4 -16.62 -23.19 -11.08
C SER A 4 -17.12 -22.40 -9.86
N GLU A 5 -16.32 -22.29 -8.81
CA GLU A 5 -16.69 -21.58 -7.59
C GLU A 5 -16.60 -20.06 -7.77
N ILE A 6 -15.59 -19.59 -8.53
CA ILE A 6 -15.49 -18.19 -8.94
C ILE A 6 -16.71 -17.81 -9.76
N ILE A 7 -17.04 -18.60 -10.79
CA ILE A 7 -18.17 -18.35 -11.68
C ILE A 7 -19.48 -18.33 -10.87
N LYS A 8 -19.67 -19.30 -9.96
CA LYS A 8 -20.87 -19.35 -9.11
C LYS A 8 -21.01 -18.10 -8.23
N ASN A 9 -19.91 -17.65 -7.60
CA ASN A 9 -19.93 -16.43 -6.80
C ASN A 9 -20.18 -15.18 -7.66
N TRP A 10 -19.58 -15.12 -8.85
CA TRP A 10 -19.77 -14.02 -9.79
C TRP A 10 -21.22 -13.93 -10.30
N LEU A 11 -21.83 -15.07 -10.62
CA LEU A 11 -23.24 -15.15 -11.01
C LEU A 11 -24.18 -14.65 -9.90
N LYS A 12 -23.88 -14.93 -8.64
CA LYS A 12 -24.64 -14.37 -7.51
C LYS A 12 -24.56 -12.84 -7.49
N ILE A 13 -23.36 -12.28 -7.65
CA ILE A 13 -23.14 -10.83 -7.68
C ILE A 13 -23.95 -10.20 -8.83
N ILE A 14 -23.86 -10.75 -10.04
CA ILE A 14 -24.60 -10.26 -11.22
C ILE A 14 -26.11 -10.36 -11.02
N ASN A 15 -26.59 -11.49 -10.50
CA ASN A 15 -28.01 -11.69 -10.21
C ASN A 15 -28.54 -10.72 -9.14
N TYR A 16 -27.73 -10.38 -8.13
CA TYR A 16 -28.07 -9.34 -7.18
C TYR A 16 -28.12 -7.96 -7.84
N ASN A 17 -27.08 -7.59 -8.59
CA ASN A 17 -26.96 -6.29 -9.26
C ASN A 17 -28.14 -6.00 -10.20
N SER A 18 -28.57 -6.99 -10.98
CA SER A 18 -29.71 -6.86 -11.91
C SER A 18 -31.07 -6.64 -11.24
N LYS A 19 -31.18 -6.89 -9.92
CA LYS A 19 -32.44 -6.82 -9.18
C LYS A 19 -32.51 -5.69 -8.17
N VAL A 20 -31.37 -5.13 -7.77
CA VAL A 20 -31.24 -4.23 -6.61
C VAL A 20 -32.17 -3.01 -6.62
N GLU A 21 -32.53 -2.48 -7.79
CA GLU A 21 -33.41 -1.30 -7.89
C GLU A 21 -34.90 -1.61 -7.89
N ILE A 22 -35.26 -2.87 -8.17
CA ILE A 22 -36.66 -3.34 -8.13
C ILE A 22 -37.05 -3.67 -6.67
N LEU A 23 -36.09 -3.66 -5.76
CA LEU A 23 -36.29 -3.99 -4.36
C LEU A 23 -36.73 -2.75 -3.57
N GLU A 24 -38.01 -2.70 -3.24
CA GLU A 24 -38.59 -1.71 -2.30
C GLU A 24 -38.03 -1.87 -0.87
N ASP A 25 -37.53 -3.06 -0.52
CA ASP A 25 -36.87 -3.38 0.76
C ASP A 25 -35.45 -3.88 0.52
N LYS A 26 -34.45 -3.06 0.83
CA LYS A 26 -33.03 -3.47 0.82
C LYS A 26 -32.74 -4.63 1.80
N ASP A 27 -33.59 -4.80 2.81
CA ASP A 27 -33.46 -5.85 3.84
C ASP A 27 -33.84 -7.26 3.37
N LYS A 28 -34.46 -7.42 2.18
CA LYS A 28 -34.96 -8.73 1.70
C LYS A 28 -33.91 -9.64 1.09
N PHE A 29 -32.74 -9.13 0.72
CA PHE A 29 -31.62 -9.96 0.26
C PHE A 29 -30.43 -9.77 1.20
N GLN A 30 -30.45 -10.47 2.35
CA GLN A 30 -29.24 -10.78 3.12
C GLN A 30 -28.38 -11.82 2.34
N GLU A 31 -28.09 -11.53 1.07
CA GLU A 31 -27.28 -12.42 0.25
C GLU A 31 -25.82 -12.16 0.56
N ILE A 32 -25.16 -13.18 1.12
CA ILE A 32 -23.73 -13.14 1.38
C ILE A 32 -22.99 -13.58 0.11
N VAL A 33 -22.14 -12.68 -0.38
CA VAL A 33 -21.24 -12.91 -1.52
C VAL A 33 -19.79 -12.68 -1.11
N ARG A 34 -18.87 -13.27 -1.86
CA ARG A 34 -17.44 -13.11 -1.67
C ARG A 34 -16.92 -11.99 -2.56
N ILE A 35 -16.07 -11.08 -2.05
CA ILE A 35 -15.36 -10.14 -2.95
C ILE A 35 -14.51 -10.99 -3.91
N PRO A 36 -14.60 -10.78 -5.24
CA PRO A 36 -13.84 -11.55 -6.21
C PRO A 36 -12.36 -11.65 -5.87
N LEU A 37 -11.81 -12.87 -5.99
CA LEU A 37 -10.41 -13.20 -5.69
C LEU A 37 -9.95 -12.93 -4.24
N THR A 38 -10.87 -12.86 -3.27
CA THR A 38 -10.53 -12.76 -1.85
C THR A 38 -11.29 -13.81 -1.03
N PRO A 39 -10.87 -14.12 0.22
CA PRO A 39 -11.65 -14.93 1.15
C PRO A 39 -12.76 -14.15 1.87
N ILE A 40 -12.94 -12.86 1.57
CA ILE A 40 -13.79 -11.95 2.35
C ILE A 40 -15.24 -12.08 1.87
N ASN A 41 -16.11 -12.54 2.76
CA ASN A 41 -17.55 -12.57 2.56
C ASN A 41 -18.20 -11.32 3.18
N LEU A 42 -19.17 -10.75 2.47
CA LEU A 42 -19.95 -9.60 2.90
C LEU A 42 -21.36 -9.65 2.31
N ASP A 43 -22.21 -8.78 2.81
CA ASP A 43 -23.51 -8.50 2.21
C ASP A 43 -23.36 -8.00 0.76
N ALA A 44 -24.15 -8.53 -0.15
CA ALA A 44 -24.12 -8.18 -1.57
C ALA A 44 -24.46 -6.71 -1.82
N GLY A 45 -25.32 -6.12 -0.98
CA GLY A 45 -25.62 -4.70 -0.99
C GLY A 45 -24.39 -3.86 -0.76
N ILE A 46 -23.57 -4.20 0.26
CA ILE A 46 -22.28 -3.53 0.50
C ILE A 46 -21.34 -3.66 -0.71
N LEU A 47 -21.28 -4.83 -1.36
CA LEU A 47 -20.39 -5.04 -2.51
C LEU A 47 -20.83 -4.23 -3.74
N TYR A 48 -22.13 -4.26 -4.08
CA TYR A 48 -22.73 -3.47 -5.15
C TYR A 48 -22.34 -1.99 -5.04
N GLN A 49 -22.44 -1.51 -3.83
CA GLN A 49 -22.15 -0.16 -3.40
C GLN A 49 -20.66 0.22 -3.48
N ILE A 50 -19.77 -0.67 -3.05
CA ILE A 50 -18.32 -0.55 -3.26
C ILE A 50 -18.00 -0.53 -4.75
N PHE A 51 -18.66 -1.38 -5.55
CA PHE A 51 -18.48 -1.44 -6.99
C PHE A 51 -18.95 -0.17 -7.70
N LYS A 52 -20.05 0.43 -7.25
CA LYS A 52 -20.53 1.70 -7.80
C LYS A 52 -19.60 2.88 -7.48
N SER A 53 -19.11 2.94 -6.24
CA SER A 53 -18.40 4.11 -5.70
C SER A 53 -16.90 4.09 -5.92
N LEU A 54 -16.25 2.93 -5.77
CA LEU A 54 -14.79 2.81 -5.75
C LEU A 54 -14.22 2.19 -7.03
N TYR A 55 -14.89 1.18 -7.58
CA TYR A 55 -14.32 0.42 -8.70
C TYR A 55 -14.03 1.24 -9.96
N PRO A 56 -14.92 2.16 -10.42
CA PRO A 56 -14.69 2.96 -11.62
C PRO A 56 -13.52 3.93 -11.46
N ILE A 57 -13.28 4.38 -10.23
CA ILE A 57 -12.19 5.30 -9.88
C ILE A 57 -10.82 4.64 -10.13
N PHE A 58 -10.69 3.34 -9.89
CA PHE A 58 -9.40 2.64 -9.97
C PHE A 58 -9.19 1.86 -11.26
N ILE A 59 -10.25 1.30 -11.86
CA ILE A 59 -10.18 0.41 -13.03
C ILE A 59 -10.69 1.10 -14.31
N ASN A 60 -11.31 2.28 -14.20
CA ASN A 60 -11.87 3.05 -15.33
C ASN A 60 -12.99 2.34 -16.12
N ASP A 61 -13.77 1.49 -15.45
CA ASP A 61 -14.93 0.82 -16.04
C ASP A 61 -16.15 1.74 -16.01
N GLN A 62 -16.25 2.63 -17.00
CA GLN A 62 -17.30 3.65 -17.12
C GLN A 62 -18.59 3.14 -17.78
N GLN A 63 -18.49 2.13 -18.64
CA GLN A 63 -19.59 1.52 -19.39
C GLN A 63 -19.35 0.01 -19.57
N ASN A 64 -20.01 -0.59 -20.57
CA ASN A 64 -19.92 -2.01 -20.88
C ASN A 64 -18.47 -2.43 -21.11
N ILE A 65 -18.18 -3.69 -20.80
CA ILE A 65 -16.82 -4.19 -20.81
C ILE A 65 -16.75 -5.44 -21.67
N LEU A 66 -15.66 -5.58 -22.41
CA LEU A 66 -15.36 -6.80 -23.15
C LEU A 66 -14.16 -7.50 -22.53
N ASP A 67 -14.34 -8.76 -22.14
CA ASP A 67 -13.25 -9.65 -21.77
C ASP A 67 -12.93 -10.56 -22.95
N LEU A 68 -11.68 -10.51 -23.39
CA LEU A 68 -11.13 -11.32 -24.47
C LEU A 68 -10.13 -12.32 -23.87
N ILE A 69 -10.38 -13.62 -24.02
CA ILE A 69 -9.42 -14.67 -23.65
C ILE A 69 -8.71 -15.13 -24.92
N ILE A 70 -7.39 -14.98 -24.96
CA ILE A 70 -6.56 -15.37 -26.10
C ILE A 70 -5.60 -16.50 -25.76
N SER A 71 -5.11 -17.19 -26.78
CA SER A 71 -3.99 -18.13 -26.64
C SER A 71 -2.72 -17.41 -26.14
N ASP A 72 -1.78 -18.15 -25.55
CA ASP A 72 -0.60 -17.55 -24.92
C ASP A 72 0.37 -16.90 -25.94
N ASP A 73 0.37 -17.43 -27.16
CA ASP A 73 1.05 -16.90 -28.35
C ASP A 73 0.27 -15.76 -29.03
N ALA A 74 -0.92 -15.43 -28.52
CA ALA A 74 -1.78 -14.35 -29.01
C ALA A 74 -2.23 -14.52 -30.47
N ASN A 75 -2.38 -15.77 -30.94
CA ASN A 75 -2.78 -16.08 -32.32
C ASN A 75 -4.25 -16.49 -32.45
N GLU A 76 -4.91 -16.85 -31.35
CA GLU A 76 -6.30 -17.33 -31.36
C GLU A 76 -7.14 -16.67 -30.27
N VAL A 77 -8.37 -16.27 -30.61
CA VAL A 77 -9.40 -15.93 -29.61
C VAL A 77 -10.08 -17.20 -29.12
N LEU A 78 -9.95 -17.49 -27.83
CA LEU A 78 -10.51 -18.68 -27.20
C LEU A 78 -11.93 -18.44 -26.69
N ASP A 79 -12.17 -17.30 -26.05
CA ASP A 79 -13.48 -16.94 -25.51
C ASP A 79 -13.63 -15.41 -25.51
N ILE A 80 -14.87 -14.94 -25.68
CA ILE A 80 -15.22 -13.53 -25.54
C ILE A 80 -16.44 -13.40 -24.64
N PHE A 81 -16.38 -12.50 -23.66
CA PHE A 81 -17.49 -12.17 -22.77
C PHE A 81 -17.80 -10.68 -22.83
N LEU A 82 -19.05 -10.35 -23.19
CA LEU A 82 -19.57 -8.99 -23.16
C LEU A 82 -20.37 -8.77 -21.88
N TYR A 83 -19.93 -7.82 -21.06
CA TYR A 83 -20.58 -7.41 -19.81
C TYR A 83 -21.39 -6.15 -20.03
N GLU A 84 -22.68 -6.21 -19.71
CA GLU A 84 -23.53 -5.03 -19.71
C GLU A 84 -23.50 -4.36 -18.34
N THR A 85 -23.34 -3.04 -18.35
CA THR A 85 -23.28 -2.21 -17.14
C THR A 85 -24.34 -1.14 -17.20
N ARG A 86 -25.09 -0.98 -16.11
CA ARG A 86 -26.06 0.11 -15.97
C ARG A 86 -25.48 1.34 -15.28
N TYR A 87 -24.63 1.09 -14.29
CA TYR A 87 -23.80 2.12 -13.66
C TYR A 87 -22.33 1.77 -13.89
N PRO A 88 -21.45 2.79 -13.93
CA PRO A 88 -20.00 2.56 -13.90
C PRO A 88 -19.64 1.52 -12.82
N GLY A 89 -18.85 0.52 -13.22
CA GLY A 89 -18.34 -0.55 -12.34
C GLY A 89 -19.36 -1.61 -11.87
N VAL A 90 -20.64 -1.49 -12.23
CA VAL A 90 -21.69 -2.45 -11.83
C VAL A 90 -22.18 -3.23 -13.04
N HIS A 91 -21.87 -4.52 -13.07
CA HIS A 91 -22.30 -5.42 -14.14
C HIS A 91 -23.67 -6.04 -13.81
N GLU A 92 -24.63 -5.92 -14.73
CA GLU A 92 -25.99 -6.46 -14.58
C GLU A 92 -26.17 -7.79 -15.28
N SER A 93 -25.48 -7.98 -16.40
CA SER A 93 -25.56 -9.19 -17.19
C SER A 93 -24.20 -9.45 -17.85
N PHE A 94 -24.01 -10.67 -18.33
CA PHE A 94 -22.94 -10.96 -19.26
C PHE A 94 -23.38 -12.04 -20.23
N GLN A 95 -22.81 -12.01 -21.43
CA GLN A 95 -23.04 -13.04 -22.44
C GLN A 95 -21.71 -13.47 -23.06
N LYS A 96 -21.58 -14.76 -23.33
CA LYS A 96 -20.51 -15.27 -24.18
C LYS A 96 -20.88 -15.02 -25.63
N ILE A 97 -20.00 -14.38 -26.40
CA ILE A 97 -20.23 -14.09 -27.82
C ILE A 97 -19.35 -14.97 -28.73
N PRO A 98 -19.76 -15.23 -29.98
CA PRO A 98 -18.97 -16.01 -30.94
C PRO A 98 -17.59 -15.40 -31.16
N THR A 99 -16.55 -16.25 -31.19
CA THR A 99 -15.15 -15.81 -31.31
C THR A 99 -14.83 -15.25 -32.68
N GLU A 100 -15.58 -15.65 -33.71
CA GLU A 100 -15.45 -15.21 -35.10
C GLU A 100 -15.78 -13.72 -35.31
N ILE A 101 -16.35 -13.06 -34.30
CA ILE A 101 -16.66 -11.62 -34.34
C ILE A 101 -15.38 -10.77 -34.25
N ILE A 102 -14.31 -11.31 -33.67
CA ILE A 102 -13.06 -10.59 -33.44
C ILE A 102 -11.92 -11.38 -34.07
N GLU A 103 -11.34 -10.82 -35.12
CA GLU A 103 -10.13 -11.36 -35.70
C GLU A 103 -8.89 -10.82 -35.01
N ILE A 104 -7.89 -11.68 -34.97
CA ILE A 104 -6.60 -11.39 -34.40
C ILE A 104 -5.66 -10.90 -35.54
N PRO A 105 -5.41 -9.57 -35.74
CA PRO A 105 -4.38 -9.12 -36.68
C PRO A 105 -2.98 -9.55 -36.25
N GLU A 106 -2.20 -10.21 -37.13
CA GLU A 106 -0.85 -10.77 -36.84
C GLU A 106 0.14 -9.82 -36.12
N GLU A 107 -0.02 -8.48 -36.21
CA GLU A 107 0.71 -7.48 -35.42
C GLU A 107 0.00 -7.12 -34.09
N TYR A 108 -0.15 -8.11 -33.21
CA TYR A 108 -1.14 -8.14 -32.13
C TYR A 108 -1.18 -6.99 -31.09
N ILE A 109 -0.12 -6.20 -30.92
CA ILE A 109 0.05 -5.35 -29.70
C ILE A 109 0.70 -3.98 -29.99
N LYS A 110 1.04 -3.64 -31.24
CA LYS A 110 1.69 -2.33 -31.52
C LYS A 110 0.73 -1.14 -31.48
N SER A 111 -0.57 -1.37 -31.72
CA SER A 111 -1.59 -0.32 -31.76
C SER A 111 -2.90 -0.79 -31.11
N ILE A 112 -2.88 -0.90 -29.77
CA ILE A 112 -4.07 -1.34 -29.00
C ILE A 112 -5.27 -0.39 -29.18
N ASP A 113 -5.01 0.88 -29.52
CA ASP A 113 -6.04 1.88 -29.83
C ASP A 113 -6.83 1.51 -31.11
N GLU A 114 -6.13 1.13 -32.17
CA GLU A 114 -6.75 0.70 -33.44
C GLU A 114 -7.51 -0.60 -33.25
N PHE A 115 -6.91 -1.57 -32.56
CA PHE A 115 -7.57 -2.84 -32.24
C PHE A 115 -8.84 -2.64 -31.41
N PHE A 116 -8.79 -1.75 -30.41
CA PHE A 116 -9.97 -1.38 -29.63
C PHE A 116 -11.07 -0.76 -30.51
N HIS A 117 -10.70 0.11 -31.47
CA HIS A 117 -11.66 0.72 -32.38
C HIS A 117 -12.36 -0.31 -33.27
N GLU A 118 -11.62 -1.27 -33.82
CA GLU A 118 -12.17 -2.36 -34.63
C GLU A 118 -13.15 -3.23 -33.83
N ILE A 119 -12.75 -3.63 -32.62
CA ILE A 119 -13.63 -4.36 -31.70
C ILE A 119 -14.88 -3.53 -31.39
N GLN A 120 -14.72 -2.25 -31.08
CA GLN A 120 -15.82 -1.34 -30.76
C GLN A 120 -16.83 -1.24 -31.92
N LEU A 121 -16.36 -1.20 -33.17
CA LEU A 121 -17.23 -1.23 -34.36
C LEU A 121 -17.98 -2.56 -34.50
N ALA A 122 -17.29 -3.69 -34.30
CA ALA A 122 -17.88 -5.02 -34.38
C ALA A 122 -18.96 -5.24 -33.30
N ILE A 123 -18.70 -4.82 -32.07
CA ILE A 123 -19.65 -4.94 -30.96
C ILE A 123 -20.88 -4.05 -31.16
N VAL A 124 -20.71 -2.81 -31.63
CA VAL A 124 -21.86 -1.92 -31.94
C VAL A 124 -22.70 -2.50 -33.07
N LYS A 125 -22.07 -3.01 -34.12
CA LYS A 125 -22.78 -3.56 -35.29
C LYS A 125 -23.61 -4.79 -34.92
N ASN A 126 -23.07 -5.69 -34.10
CA ASN A 126 -23.72 -6.97 -33.79
C ASN A 126 -24.64 -6.90 -32.55
N TYR A 127 -24.34 -6.04 -31.58
CA TYR A 127 -25.04 -6.00 -30.29
C TYR A 127 -25.63 -4.64 -29.92
N GLY A 128 -25.34 -3.57 -30.69
CA GLY A 128 -25.85 -2.23 -30.38
C GLY A 128 -25.26 -1.60 -29.12
N LEU A 129 -24.20 -2.18 -28.56
CA LEU A 129 -23.58 -1.75 -27.30
C LEU A 129 -22.24 -1.05 -27.53
N LYS A 130 -21.96 -0.01 -26.73
CA LYS A 130 -20.63 0.62 -26.67
C LYS A 130 -19.87 0.08 -25.47
N ILE A 131 -18.57 -0.22 -25.64
CA ILE A 131 -17.71 -0.65 -24.55
C ILE A 131 -16.80 0.52 -24.14
N SER A 132 -16.56 0.68 -22.84
CA SER A 132 -15.54 1.63 -22.37
C SER A 132 -14.19 0.99 -22.18
N THR A 133 -14.19 -0.33 -21.91
CA THR A 133 -13.01 -1.07 -21.51
C THR A 133 -12.91 -2.38 -22.27
N LEU A 134 -11.70 -2.69 -22.76
CA LEU A 134 -11.29 -3.98 -23.27
C LEU A 134 -10.27 -4.59 -22.31
N ARG A 135 -10.55 -5.79 -21.81
CA ARG A 135 -9.65 -6.55 -20.94
C ARG A 135 -9.24 -7.82 -21.68
N ILE A 136 -7.96 -7.98 -21.94
CA ILE A 136 -7.41 -9.13 -22.65
C ILE A 136 -6.65 -10.00 -21.65
N PHE A 137 -7.02 -11.27 -21.58
CA PHE A 137 -6.40 -12.27 -20.71
C PHE A 137 -5.76 -13.35 -21.59
N LYS A 138 -4.46 -13.60 -21.40
CA LYS A 138 -3.84 -14.82 -21.93
C LYS A 138 -4.39 -16.04 -21.19
N LYS A 139 -4.41 -17.19 -21.85
CA LYS A 139 -4.85 -18.46 -21.24
C LYS A 139 -4.09 -18.77 -19.95
N GLU A 140 -2.80 -18.49 -19.89
CA GLU A 140 -1.99 -18.63 -18.69
C GLU A 140 -2.49 -17.76 -17.52
N ALA A 141 -2.97 -16.53 -17.77
CA ALA A 141 -3.58 -15.70 -16.71
C ALA A 141 -4.76 -16.42 -16.04
N ILE A 142 -5.62 -17.02 -16.85
CA ILE A 142 -6.80 -17.74 -16.37
C ILE A 142 -6.37 -18.97 -15.56
N ASN A 143 -5.34 -19.69 -16.01
CA ASN A 143 -4.80 -20.84 -15.27
C ASN A 143 -4.27 -20.42 -13.90
N GLU A 144 -3.49 -19.34 -13.83
CA GLU A 144 -2.95 -18.81 -12.57
C GLU A 144 -4.05 -18.32 -11.61
N ILE A 145 -5.07 -17.63 -12.13
CA ILE A 145 -6.24 -17.21 -11.35
C ILE A 145 -7.00 -18.41 -10.80
N ASN A 146 -7.16 -19.47 -11.60
CA ASN A 146 -7.83 -20.70 -11.17
C ASN A 146 -7.03 -21.42 -10.07
N GLU A 147 -5.73 -21.62 -10.26
CA GLU A 147 -4.87 -22.27 -9.25
C GLU A 147 -4.90 -21.49 -7.93
N TYR A 148 -4.82 -20.16 -7.99
CA TYR A 148 -4.96 -19.31 -6.81
C TYR A 148 -6.32 -19.49 -6.12
N SER A 149 -7.39 -19.60 -6.90
CA SER A 149 -8.76 -19.59 -6.38
C SER A 149 -9.18 -20.88 -5.69
N LYS A 150 -8.59 -22.03 -6.04
CA LYS A 150 -8.86 -23.35 -5.41
C LYS A 150 -8.74 -23.36 -3.88
N HIS A 151 -7.96 -22.42 -3.32
CA HIS A 151 -7.69 -22.38 -1.89
C HIS A 151 -8.34 -21.19 -1.17
N LEU A 152 -9.01 -20.28 -1.88
CA LEU A 152 -9.56 -19.05 -1.30
C LEU A 152 -10.53 -19.25 -0.13
N PRO A 153 -11.49 -20.21 -0.14
CA PRO A 153 -12.56 -20.22 0.87
C PRO A 153 -12.10 -20.46 2.31
N ILE A 154 -10.91 -21.05 2.51
CA ILE A 154 -10.42 -21.51 3.83
C ILE A 154 -9.07 -20.84 4.19
N ILE A 155 -8.51 -20.02 3.31
CA ILE A 155 -7.19 -19.41 3.53
C ILE A 155 -7.26 -18.29 4.59
N ALA A 156 -6.31 -18.32 5.52
CA ALA A 156 -6.07 -17.22 6.46
C ALA A 156 -5.64 -15.94 5.72
N ASN A 157 -6.07 -14.76 6.18
CA ASN A 157 -5.88 -13.48 5.48
C ASN A 157 -4.42 -13.16 5.14
N LYS A 158 -3.46 -13.47 6.03
CA LYS A 158 -2.03 -13.27 5.69
C LYS A 158 -1.60 -14.12 4.50
N LYS A 159 -1.97 -15.41 4.48
CA LYS A 159 -1.65 -16.31 3.37
C LYS A 159 -2.35 -15.85 2.09
N PHE A 160 -3.58 -15.38 2.21
CA PHE A 160 -4.34 -14.75 1.12
C PHE A 160 -3.58 -13.56 0.53
N MET A 161 -3.18 -12.58 1.35
CA MET A 161 -2.45 -11.39 0.87
C MET A 161 -1.12 -11.75 0.21
N ILE A 162 -0.38 -12.71 0.76
CA ILE A 162 0.87 -13.21 0.17
C ILE A 162 0.61 -13.82 -1.22
N GLY A 163 -0.39 -14.70 -1.33
CA GLY A 163 -0.74 -15.34 -2.60
C GLY A 163 -1.26 -14.33 -3.62
N PHE A 164 -2.11 -13.40 -3.20
CA PHE A 164 -2.68 -12.36 -4.05
C PHE A 164 -1.59 -11.47 -4.65
N LEU A 165 -0.65 -10.99 -3.81
CA LEU A 165 0.46 -10.14 -4.27
C LEU A 165 1.41 -10.89 -5.22
N ASN A 166 1.62 -12.19 -5.01
CA ASN A 166 2.40 -13.02 -5.93
C ASN A 166 1.69 -13.18 -7.27
N LEU A 167 0.38 -13.46 -7.26
CA LEU A 167 -0.44 -13.57 -8.46
C LEU A 167 -0.41 -12.25 -9.25
N VAL A 168 -0.74 -11.13 -8.62
CA VAL A 168 -0.72 -9.80 -9.26
C VAL A 168 0.66 -9.50 -9.85
N GLN A 169 1.74 -9.78 -9.11
CA GLN A 169 3.08 -9.57 -9.63
C GLN A 169 3.39 -10.46 -10.85
N LYS A 170 3.00 -11.73 -10.83
CA LYS A 170 3.20 -12.65 -11.96
C LYS A 170 2.44 -12.15 -13.19
N LEU A 171 1.14 -11.89 -13.05
CA LEU A 171 0.26 -11.44 -14.14
C LEU A 171 0.78 -10.16 -14.82
N VAL A 172 1.30 -9.21 -14.03
CA VAL A 172 1.83 -7.94 -14.54
C VAL A 172 3.22 -8.09 -15.14
N LYS A 173 4.10 -8.89 -14.52
CA LYS A 173 5.49 -9.05 -14.97
C LYS A 173 5.59 -9.84 -16.29
N GLU A 174 4.71 -10.82 -16.46
CA GLU A 174 4.67 -11.70 -17.64
C GLU A 174 3.71 -11.17 -18.71
N ASP A 175 3.16 -9.96 -18.53
CA ASP A 175 2.22 -9.32 -19.45
C ASP A 175 1.08 -10.28 -19.89
N LEU A 176 0.48 -10.95 -18.89
CA LEU A 176 -0.62 -11.92 -19.10
C LEU A 176 -2.00 -11.26 -19.14
N ILE A 177 -2.10 -10.00 -18.71
CA ILE A 177 -3.33 -9.20 -18.70
C ILE A 177 -3.05 -7.86 -19.36
N TYR A 178 -3.95 -7.43 -20.24
CA TYR A 178 -3.97 -6.09 -20.82
C TYR A 178 -5.31 -5.45 -20.55
N ILE A 179 -5.31 -4.17 -20.21
CA ILE A 179 -6.52 -3.38 -19.98
C ILE A 179 -6.40 -2.09 -20.79
N PHE A 180 -7.39 -1.82 -21.61
CA PHE A 180 -7.49 -0.62 -22.42
C PHE A 180 -8.85 0.08 -22.21
N PRO A 181 -8.90 1.39 -21.98
CA PRO A 181 -7.77 2.29 -21.71
C PRO A 181 -7.06 1.90 -20.42
N LYS A 182 -5.74 2.14 -20.36
CA LYS A 182 -4.91 1.65 -19.26
C LYS A 182 -5.21 2.39 -17.95
N PRO A 183 -5.69 1.72 -16.88
CA PRO A 183 -5.99 2.38 -15.62
C PRO A 183 -4.72 2.82 -14.87
N ASN A 184 -4.80 3.90 -14.09
CA ASN A 184 -3.67 4.40 -13.29
C ASN A 184 -3.11 3.33 -12.35
N LEU A 185 -3.98 2.56 -11.69
CA LEU A 185 -3.56 1.45 -10.84
C LEU A 185 -2.73 0.42 -11.62
N PHE A 186 -3.15 0.05 -12.83
CA PHE A 186 -2.43 -0.93 -13.64
C PHE A 186 -1.10 -0.37 -14.17
N LYS A 187 -1.05 0.91 -14.53
CA LYS A 187 0.18 1.63 -14.88
C LYS A 187 1.16 1.67 -13.70
N PHE A 188 0.67 1.99 -12.51
CA PHE A 188 1.44 1.99 -11.27
C PHE A 188 1.99 0.59 -10.95
N LEU A 189 1.15 -0.45 -11.00
CA LEU A 189 1.59 -1.82 -10.72
C LEU A 189 2.68 -2.28 -11.71
N LYS A 190 2.52 -2.00 -13.02
CA LYS A 190 3.55 -2.32 -14.02
C LYS A 190 4.87 -1.59 -13.71
N GLY A 191 4.81 -0.29 -13.46
CA GLY A 191 5.99 0.49 -13.08
C GLY A 191 6.63 0.00 -11.77
N LEU A 192 5.82 -0.37 -10.77
CA LEU A 192 6.28 -0.90 -9.49
C LEU A 192 7.03 -2.23 -9.67
N THR A 193 6.51 -3.15 -10.49
CA THR A 193 7.19 -4.44 -10.74
C THR A 193 8.56 -4.25 -11.41
N ILE A 194 8.68 -3.29 -12.33
CA ILE A 194 9.94 -2.91 -12.98
C ILE A 194 10.90 -2.29 -11.95
N PHE A 195 10.42 -1.33 -11.17
CA PHE A 195 11.19 -0.65 -10.13
C PHE A 195 11.76 -1.62 -9.09
N LEU A 196 10.97 -2.63 -8.70
CA LEU A 196 11.37 -3.65 -7.73
C LEU A 196 12.41 -4.65 -8.27
N ASN A 197 12.59 -4.75 -9.59
CA ASN A 197 13.63 -5.52 -10.28
C ASN A 197 14.00 -6.85 -9.57
N GLY A 198 13.01 -7.75 -9.46
CA GLY A 198 13.18 -9.07 -8.84
C GLY A 198 12.79 -9.15 -7.36
N PHE A 199 12.52 -8.04 -6.68
CA PHE A 199 11.87 -8.08 -5.37
C PHE A 199 10.43 -8.57 -5.46
N GLN A 200 10.07 -9.54 -4.62
CA GLN A 200 8.70 -10.03 -4.52
C GLN A 200 7.83 -9.08 -3.70
N LEU A 201 6.65 -8.69 -4.21
CA LEU A 201 5.65 -7.88 -3.50
C LEU A 201 5.25 -8.54 -2.18
N SER A 202 5.11 -9.86 -2.17
CA SER A 202 4.79 -10.60 -0.94
C SER A 202 5.90 -10.53 0.12
N SER A 203 7.16 -10.39 -0.30
CA SER A 203 8.29 -10.22 0.63
C SER A 203 8.29 -8.83 1.25
N LEU A 204 7.96 -7.79 0.48
CA LEU A 204 7.73 -6.44 1.01
C LEU A 204 6.56 -6.41 1.99
N PHE A 205 5.44 -7.04 1.63
CA PHE A 205 4.29 -7.16 2.52
C PHE A 205 4.65 -7.85 3.83
N LYS A 206 5.38 -8.98 3.79
CA LYS A 206 5.87 -9.65 5.02
C LYS A 206 6.75 -8.73 5.85
N PHE A 207 7.67 -8.01 5.22
CA PHE A 207 8.53 -7.06 5.91
C PHE A 207 7.73 -5.96 6.63
N PHE A 208 6.81 -5.29 5.93
CA PHE A 208 5.95 -4.27 6.53
C PHE A 208 5.04 -4.84 7.61
N LEU A 209 4.47 -6.03 7.37
CA LEU A 209 3.64 -6.70 8.34
C LEU A 209 4.45 -7.02 9.60
N ASP A 210 5.66 -7.55 9.50
CA ASP A 210 6.41 -7.92 10.70
C ASP A 210 6.87 -6.70 11.53
N ILE A 211 6.92 -5.50 10.95
CA ILE A 211 7.30 -4.27 11.64
C ILE A 211 6.09 -3.50 12.20
N LEU A 212 4.91 -3.67 11.58
CA LEU A 212 3.68 -3.03 12.03
C LEU A 212 3.31 -3.55 13.44
N PRO A 213 2.99 -2.67 14.42
CA PRO A 213 2.65 -3.07 15.79
C PRO A 213 1.35 -3.86 15.88
N GLU A 214 1.20 -4.67 16.93
CA GLU A 214 -0.09 -5.26 17.31
C GLU A 214 -1.16 -4.17 17.41
N ALA A 215 -2.32 -4.43 16.81
CA ALA A 215 -3.38 -3.44 16.70
C ALA A 215 -4.75 -4.12 16.77
N ASN A 216 -5.68 -3.51 17.49
CA ASN A 216 -7.08 -3.88 17.46
C ASN A 216 -7.86 -2.57 17.28
N THR A 217 -8.18 -2.26 16.03
CA THR A 217 -8.68 -0.95 15.61
C THR A 217 -9.97 -1.10 14.83
N SER A 218 -10.95 -0.27 15.15
CA SER A 218 -12.13 -0.05 14.33
C SER A 218 -12.00 1.28 13.59
N ILE A 219 -12.47 1.33 12.35
CA ILE A 219 -12.41 2.52 11.51
C ILE A 219 -13.78 2.74 10.91
N PHE A 220 -14.40 3.86 11.24
CA PHE A 220 -15.59 4.38 10.58
C PHE A 220 -15.16 5.23 9.39
N LEU A 221 -15.48 4.77 8.18
CA LEU A 221 -15.27 5.46 6.92
C LEU A 221 -16.54 6.24 6.59
N ASN A 222 -16.48 7.55 6.80
CA ASN A 222 -17.59 8.46 6.54
C ASN A 222 -17.64 8.83 5.05
N SER A 223 -18.82 8.76 4.44
CA SER A 223 -19.04 9.10 3.04
C SER A 223 -20.43 9.67 2.82
N GLN A 224 -20.61 10.43 1.75
CA GLN A 224 -21.93 10.88 1.32
C GLN A 224 -22.74 9.73 0.72
N GLU A 225 -22.06 8.77 0.11
CA GLU A 225 -22.73 7.62 -0.51
C GLU A 225 -22.93 6.51 0.52
N ILE A 226 -21.85 6.08 1.19
CA ILE A 226 -21.84 4.84 1.98
C ILE A 226 -20.88 4.90 3.14
N ASN A 227 -21.44 4.77 4.33
CA ASN A 227 -20.67 4.65 5.54
C ASN A 227 -20.29 3.18 5.77
N LEU A 228 -19.00 2.93 6.00
CA LEU A 228 -18.47 1.59 6.20
C LEU A 228 -17.67 1.51 7.48
N ILE A 229 -17.76 0.38 8.17
CA ILE A 229 -16.91 0.05 9.31
C ILE A 229 -15.90 -0.99 8.88
N PHE A 230 -14.62 -0.63 9.00
CA PHE A 230 -13.50 -1.54 8.82
C PHE A 230 -12.92 -1.94 10.17
N LEU A 231 -12.95 -3.22 10.47
CA LEU A 231 -12.32 -3.81 11.65
C LEU A 231 -10.97 -4.40 11.25
N PHE A 232 -9.92 -3.90 11.90
CA PHE A 232 -8.54 -4.33 11.70
C PHE A 232 -7.98 -4.90 12.99
N ILE A 233 -7.70 -6.20 13.00
CA ILE A 233 -6.96 -6.85 14.09
C ILE A 233 -5.66 -7.37 13.51
N LYS A 234 -4.55 -7.07 14.19
CA LYS A 234 -3.24 -7.57 13.86
C LYS A 234 -2.60 -8.12 15.11
N ASP A 235 -2.42 -9.44 15.10
CA ASP A 235 -1.68 -10.20 16.10
C ASP A 235 -0.29 -10.53 15.52
N LYS A 236 0.72 -10.78 16.37
CA LYS A 236 2.15 -10.94 16.05
C LYS A 236 2.47 -11.29 14.59
N SER A 237 1.87 -12.37 14.09
CA SER A 237 2.13 -12.89 12.76
C SER A 237 0.94 -12.92 11.80
N ASP A 238 -0.25 -12.42 12.15
CA ASP A 238 -1.45 -12.53 11.31
C ASP A 238 -2.29 -11.25 11.32
N ILE A 239 -3.19 -11.13 10.35
CA ILE A 239 -4.14 -10.02 10.20
C ILE A 239 -5.56 -10.54 10.06
N GLN A 240 -6.51 -9.81 10.61
CA GLN A 240 -7.94 -10.04 10.42
C GLN A 240 -8.57 -8.75 9.93
N LEU A 241 -9.26 -8.85 8.79
CA LEU A 241 -9.97 -7.76 8.14
C LEU A 241 -11.45 -8.13 8.11
N LYS A 242 -12.33 -7.22 8.55
CA LYS A 242 -13.78 -7.36 8.37
C LYS A 242 -14.36 -6.02 7.94
N LEU A 243 -15.26 -6.06 6.98
CA LEU A 243 -16.07 -4.92 6.53
C LEU A 243 -17.51 -5.13 7.00
N LYS A 244 -18.11 -4.07 7.53
CA LYS A 244 -19.41 -4.08 8.19
C LYS A 244 -20.17 -2.78 7.95
N LEU A 245 -21.48 -2.84 8.07
CA LEU A 245 -22.36 -1.66 8.03
C LEU A 245 -22.49 -1.01 9.41
N PRO A 246 -22.66 0.33 9.51
CA PRO A 246 -22.95 1.03 10.76
C PRO A 246 -24.18 0.51 11.51
N GLU A 247 -25.21 0.12 10.77
CA GLU A 247 -26.48 -0.39 11.30
C GLU A 247 -26.27 -1.71 12.08
N GLU A 248 -25.28 -2.53 11.69
CA GLU A 248 -24.91 -3.75 12.43
C GLU A 248 -24.35 -3.44 13.83
N PHE A 249 -23.96 -2.18 14.06
CA PHE A 249 -23.52 -1.67 15.35
C PHE A 249 -24.55 -0.74 16.00
N GLY A 250 -25.78 -0.65 15.46
CA GLY A 250 -26.82 0.24 15.96
C GLY A 250 -26.41 1.72 15.93
N ILE A 251 -25.57 2.11 14.97
CA ILE A 251 -25.12 3.49 14.77
C ILE A 251 -26.07 4.17 13.78
N ASN A 252 -26.67 5.30 14.17
CA ASN A 252 -27.52 6.09 13.29
C ASN A 252 -26.76 7.34 12.84
N ILE A 253 -26.28 7.33 11.59
CA ILE A 253 -25.42 8.38 11.03
C ILE A 253 -26.09 9.76 11.05
N ASN A 254 -27.42 9.82 10.95
CA ASN A 254 -28.16 11.09 10.88
C ASN A 254 -28.34 11.77 12.24
N GLU A 255 -28.20 11.03 13.33
CA GLU A 255 -28.48 11.49 14.69
C GLU A 255 -27.20 11.58 15.54
N ASP A 256 -26.23 10.71 15.29
CA ASP A 256 -25.05 10.57 16.14
C ASP A 256 -23.94 11.57 15.78
N ASN A 257 -23.39 12.26 16.78
CA ASN A 257 -22.16 13.02 16.62
C ASN A 257 -20.97 12.06 16.31
N PRO A 258 -19.98 12.43 15.48
CA PRO A 258 -18.76 11.62 15.26
C PRO A 258 -18.13 11.05 16.53
N LYS A 259 -18.20 11.76 17.66
CA LYS A 259 -17.71 11.24 18.94
C LYS A 259 -18.56 10.08 19.49
N GLU A 260 -19.88 10.20 19.44
CA GLU A 260 -20.83 9.17 19.89
C GLU A 260 -20.74 7.93 19.01
N ILE A 261 -20.64 8.12 17.68
CA ILE A 261 -20.35 7.06 16.71
C ILE A 261 -19.11 6.26 17.15
N LEU A 262 -18.01 6.95 17.44
CA LEU A 262 -16.75 6.30 17.83
C LEU A 262 -16.81 5.63 19.20
N ASP A 263 -17.51 6.20 20.17
CA ASP A 263 -17.68 5.60 21.50
C ASP A 263 -18.52 4.32 21.41
N THR A 264 -19.63 4.35 20.67
CA THR A 264 -20.48 3.18 20.38
C THR A 264 -19.69 2.12 19.62
N LEU A 265 -19.01 2.50 18.54
CA LEU A 265 -18.20 1.60 17.72
C LEU A 265 -17.12 0.92 18.57
N LYS A 266 -16.38 1.69 19.37
CA LYS A 266 -15.33 1.14 20.24
C LYS A 266 -15.90 0.15 21.24
N LYS A 267 -17.00 0.49 21.90
CA LYS A 267 -17.65 -0.34 22.93
C LYS A 267 -18.13 -1.67 22.35
N GLN A 268 -18.80 -1.62 21.19
CA GLN A 268 -19.38 -2.81 20.58
C GLN A 268 -18.34 -3.69 19.88
N SER A 269 -17.39 -3.10 19.15
CA SER A 269 -16.29 -3.84 18.52
C SER A 269 -15.25 -4.37 19.51
N LYS A 270 -15.27 -3.90 20.77
CA LYS A 270 -14.22 -4.16 21.78
C LYS A 270 -12.82 -3.83 21.26
N SER A 271 -12.72 -2.79 20.43
CA SER A 271 -11.45 -2.34 19.86
C SER A 271 -10.65 -1.48 20.85
N ALA A 272 -9.33 -1.52 20.76
CA ALA A 272 -8.46 -0.67 21.58
C ALA A 272 -8.61 0.80 21.18
N SER A 273 -8.84 1.05 19.89
CA SER A 273 -9.10 2.38 19.33
C SER A 273 -10.15 2.34 18.21
N ALA A 274 -10.90 3.43 18.10
CA ALA A 274 -11.84 3.69 17.02
C ALA A 274 -11.45 4.98 16.28
N PHE A 275 -11.34 4.92 14.96
CA PHE A 275 -11.02 6.06 14.10
C PHE A 275 -12.23 6.47 13.28
N PHE A 276 -12.42 7.76 13.09
CA PHE A 276 -13.33 8.33 12.10
C PHE A 276 -12.47 8.92 11.00
N LEU A 277 -12.69 8.50 9.76
CA LEU A 277 -11.97 8.99 8.57
C LEU A 277 -12.98 9.34 7.48
N ASN A 278 -12.72 10.44 6.76
CA ASN A 278 -13.47 10.72 5.55
C ASN A 278 -12.99 9.80 4.40
N GLN A 279 -13.91 9.09 3.76
CA GLN A 279 -13.61 8.16 2.68
C GLN A 279 -13.04 8.88 1.45
N SER A 280 -13.57 10.06 1.09
CA SER A 280 -13.12 10.80 -0.10
C SER A 280 -11.66 11.25 0.03
N ASP A 281 -11.24 11.65 1.23
CA ASP A 281 -9.85 12.04 1.51
C ASP A 281 -8.89 10.84 1.37
N ILE A 282 -9.30 9.65 1.83
CA ILE A 282 -8.51 8.42 1.66
C ILE A 282 -8.39 8.05 0.19
N ILE A 283 -9.51 8.09 -0.56
CA ILE A 283 -9.53 7.78 -2.00
C ILE A 283 -8.60 8.75 -2.74
N SER A 284 -8.65 10.04 -2.42
CA SER A 284 -7.76 11.05 -3.02
C SER A 284 -6.29 10.73 -2.77
N ILE A 285 -5.90 10.32 -1.56
CA ILE A 285 -4.51 9.92 -1.27
C ILE A 285 -4.11 8.68 -2.07
N LEU A 286 -4.99 7.68 -2.18
CA LEU A 286 -4.73 6.47 -2.98
C LEU A 286 -4.60 6.78 -4.48
N LEU A 287 -5.42 7.68 -5.02
CA LEU A 287 -5.32 8.15 -6.39
C LEU A 287 -3.98 8.83 -6.65
N ASN A 288 -3.58 9.77 -5.78
CA ASN A 288 -2.28 10.43 -5.89
C ASN A 288 -1.11 9.43 -5.84
N LEU A 289 -1.24 8.33 -5.10
CA LEU A 289 -0.25 7.25 -5.08
C LEU A 289 -0.21 6.49 -6.42
N PHE A 290 -1.37 6.14 -6.98
CA PHE A 290 -1.45 5.41 -8.25
C PHE A 290 -1.15 6.28 -9.48
N GLU A 291 -1.17 7.60 -9.35
CA GLU A 291 -0.70 8.56 -10.36
C GLU A 291 0.83 8.76 -10.35
N LEU A 292 1.55 8.13 -9.43
CA LEU A 292 3.01 8.16 -9.45
C LEU A 292 3.54 7.42 -10.68
N ASP A 293 4.31 8.14 -11.50
CA ASP A 293 5.02 7.58 -12.63
C ASP A 293 6.38 7.03 -12.20
N PHE A 294 6.79 5.93 -12.83
CA PHE A 294 8.13 5.36 -12.67
C PHE A 294 9.02 5.78 -13.84
N PRO A 295 10.31 6.15 -13.61
CA PRO A 295 11.00 6.23 -12.31
C PRO A 295 10.44 7.34 -11.41
N LEU A 296 10.39 7.09 -10.10
CA LEU A 296 9.67 7.94 -9.15
C LEU A 296 10.42 9.25 -8.91
N ASP A 297 9.83 10.37 -9.30
CA ASP A 297 10.37 11.71 -9.04
C ASP A 297 10.30 12.06 -7.55
N ASN A 298 11.44 12.42 -6.96
CA ASN A 298 11.52 12.83 -5.56
C ASN A 298 10.52 13.95 -5.24
N ASN A 299 10.28 14.90 -6.14
CA ASN A 299 9.33 16.00 -5.91
C ASN A 299 7.88 15.47 -5.78
N LYS A 300 7.51 14.45 -6.57
CA LYS A 300 6.18 13.82 -6.48
C LYS A 300 6.02 13.04 -5.17
N ILE A 301 7.09 12.34 -4.73
CA ILE A 301 7.09 11.63 -3.45
C ILE A 301 7.02 12.63 -2.28
N GLU A 302 7.77 13.73 -2.37
CA GLU A 302 7.76 14.82 -1.41
C GLU A 302 6.34 15.38 -1.25
N LEU A 303 5.68 15.72 -2.36
CA LEU A 303 4.29 16.20 -2.36
C LEU A 303 3.32 15.18 -1.74
N LEU A 304 3.47 13.89 -2.05
CA LEU A 304 2.65 12.86 -1.43
C LEU A 304 2.87 12.81 0.09
N MET A 305 4.12 12.94 0.54
CA MET A 305 4.44 12.99 1.97
C MET A 305 3.88 14.26 2.63
N GLN A 306 3.94 15.41 1.97
CA GLN A 306 3.32 16.66 2.43
C GLN A 306 1.81 16.47 2.61
N LYS A 307 1.10 15.85 1.65
CA LYS A 307 -0.35 15.55 1.74
C LYS A 307 -0.67 14.63 2.91
N VAL A 308 0.10 13.55 3.11
CA VAL A 308 -0.09 12.63 4.24
C VAL A 308 0.13 13.34 5.59
N LEU A 309 1.19 14.14 5.71
CA LEU A 309 1.46 14.91 6.93
C LEU A 309 0.39 15.99 7.19
N PHE A 310 -0.13 16.60 6.14
CA PHE A 310 -1.25 17.54 6.24
C PHE A 310 -2.52 16.84 6.74
N GLY A 311 -2.83 15.64 6.24
CA GLY A 311 -3.91 14.80 6.77
C GLY A 311 -3.72 14.50 8.26
N LEU A 312 -2.54 14.04 8.65
CA LEU A 312 -2.20 13.76 10.06
C LEU A 312 -2.31 15.00 10.97
N ARG A 313 -1.87 16.18 10.48
CA ARG A 313 -1.96 17.45 11.21
C ARG A 313 -3.41 17.84 11.55
N ASN A 314 -4.35 17.55 10.65
CA ASN A 314 -5.74 17.98 10.71
C ASN A 314 -6.65 17.07 11.54
N HIS A 315 -6.15 16.60 12.69
CA HIS A 315 -6.98 15.91 13.69
C HIS A 315 -8.10 16.83 14.18
N GLY A 316 -9.32 16.32 14.15
CA GLY A 316 -10.52 17.04 14.51
C GLY A 316 -11.24 17.69 13.32
N ASN A 317 -10.71 17.53 12.10
CA ASN A 317 -11.35 17.95 10.85
C ASN A 317 -11.44 16.73 9.90
N PHE A 318 -10.30 16.21 9.43
CA PHE A 318 -10.26 15.08 8.48
C PHE A 318 -10.33 13.72 9.17
N TRP A 319 -9.91 13.66 10.44
CA TRP A 319 -9.96 12.43 11.20
C TRP A 319 -10.12 12.68 12.71
N TYR A 320 -10.74 11.72 13.38
CA TYR A 320 -10.90 11.68 14.83
C TYR A 320 -10.50 10.29 15.34
N VAL A 321 -10.08 10.19 16.60
CA VAL A 321 -9.79 8.90 17.23
C VAL A 321 -10.21 8.90 18.70
N ILE A 322 -10.74 7.76 19.14
CA ILE A 322 -11.04 7.45 20.54
C ILE A 322 -10.24 6.20 20.96
N PRO A 323 -9.47 6.23 22.07
CA PRO A 323 -9.32 7.35 23.00
C PRO A 323 -8.54 8.49 22.37
N ARG A 324 -8.85 9.73 22.78
CA ARG A 324 -8.16 10.91 22.27
C ARG A 324 -6.67 10.84 22.64
N PRO A 325 -5.77 11.19 21.71
CA PRO A 325 -4.34 11.21 21.98
C PRO A 325 -3.92 12.08 23.15
N LEU A 326 -2.98 11.58 23.97
CA LEU A 326 -2.41 12.35 25.09
C LEU A 326 -1.78 13.67 24.64
N VAL A 327 -1.29 13.76 23.40
CA VAL A 327 -0.73 15.01 22.86
C VAL A 327 -1.77 16.05 22.51
N TYR A 328 -3.06 15.73 22.59
CA TYR A 328 -4.11 16.74 22.58
C TYR A 328 -4.63 17.07 23.99
N ASN A 329 -4.10 16.46 25.05
CA ASN A 329 -4.44 16.81 26.43
C ASN A 329 -3.63 18.03 26.91
N ASN A 330 -4.32 19.05 27.43
CA ASN A 330 -3.72 20.32 27.85
C ASN A 330 -2.74 20.17 29.02
N VAL A 331 -3.07 19.35 30.02
CA VAL A 331 -2.20 19.11 31.19
C VAL A 331 -0.93 18.40 30.76
N TYR A 332 -1.06 17.40 29.89
CA TYR A 332 0.10 16.69 29.34
C TYR A 332 1.01 17.63 28.53
N ARG A 333 0.42 18.47 27.67
CA ARG A 333 1.15 19.52 26.92
C ARG A 333 1.87 20.49 27.85
N PHE A 334 1.23 20.91 28.93
CA PHE A 334 1.84 21.81 29.91
C PHE A 334 3.12 21.19 30.50
N PHE A 335 3.07 19.92 30.93
CA PHE A 335 4.26 19.23 31.43
C PHE A 335 5.35 19.05 30.36
N LEU A 336 4.98 18.75 29.11
CA LEU A 336 5.95 18.69 28.01
C LEU A 336 6.61 20.04 27.75
N ARG A 337 5.84 21.13 27.79
CA ARG A 337 6.35 22.50 27.66
C ARG A 337 7.31 22.86 28.78
N MET A 338 7.03 22.47 30.03
CA MET A 338 7.96 22.62 31.16
C MET A 338 9.31 21.93 30.91
N LEU A 339 9.31 20.82 30.17
CA LEU A 339 10.52 20.11 29.78
C LEU A 339 11.19 20.69 28.51
N GLY A 340 10.65 21.78 27.96
CA GLY A 340 11.13 22.42 26.74
C GLY A 340 10.69 21.72 25.45
N LEU A 341 9.67 20.86 25.50
CA LEU A 341 9.13 20.10 24.37
C LEU A 341 7.76 20.66 23.97
N ASN A 342 7.71 21.67 23.10
CA ASN A 342 6.44 22.21 22.58
C ASN A 342 5.83 21.31 21.49
N ILE A 343 5.38 20.10 21.81
CA ILE A 343 4.78 19.19 20.82
C ILE A 343 3.31 19.58 20.54
N ASN A 344 3.04 20.08 19.34
CA ASN A 344 1.68 20.31 18.86
C ASN A 344 1.49 19.69 17.48
N LEU A 345 0.84 18.52 17.42
CA LEU A 345 0.56 17.83 16.15
C LEU A 345 -0.33 18.64 15.21
N LYS A 346 -1.17 19.57 15.71
CA LYS A 346 -1.92 20.51 14.85
C LYS A 346 -1.04 21.52 14.13
N LYS A 347 0.23 21.63 14.51
CA LYS A 347 1.24 22.50 13.92
C LYS A 347 2.40 21.70 13.32
N LEU A 348 2.20 20.41 13.05
CA LEU A 348 3.17 19.61 12.32
C LEU A 348 3.49 20.33 11.00
N SER A 349 4.78 20.58 10.76
CA SER A 349 5.22 21.23 9.52
C SER A 349 5.17 20.22 8.40
N HIS A 350 4.05 20.19 7.69
CA HIS A 350 3.88 19.30 6.55
C HIS A 350 4.73 19.72 5.35
N TRP A 351 5.23 20.97 5.30
CA TRP A 351 6.18 21.45 4.29
C TRP A 351 7.63 21.17 4.72
N ALA A 352 8.07 21.71 5.87
CA ALA A 352 9.49 21.69 6.21
C ALA A 352 10.04 20.29 6.55
N ILE A 353 9.19 19.35 7.00
CA ILE A 353 9.63 17.98 7.27
C ILE A 353 10.03 17.26 5.97
N PRO A 354 9.16 17.19 4.94
CA PRO A 354 9.55 16.71 3.61
C PRO A 354 10.75 17.42 3.03
N ASP A 355 10.70 18.76 2.95
CA ASP A 355 11.78 19.54 2.33
C ASP A 355 13.13 19.24 3.00
N LEU A 356 13.17 19.18 4.34
CA LEU A 356 14.41 18.85 5.05
C LEU A 356 14.89 17.43 4.71
N LEU A 357 14.01 16.43 4.70
CA LEU A 357 14.39 15.04 4.41
C LEU A 357 14.96 14.88 2.99
N PHE A 358 14.29 15.45 1.98
CA PHE A 358 14.74 15.35 0.60
C PHE A 358 16.00 16.18 0.36
N ASN A 359 16.09 17.39 0.89
CA ASN A 359 17.33 18.19 0.83
C ASN A 359 18.51 17.49 1.52
N MET A 360 18.27 16.79 2.64
CA MET A 360 19.31 16.00 3.31
C MET A 360 19.81 14.84 2.44
N ILE A 361 18.92 14.16 1.72
CA ILE A 361 19.31 13.08 0.79
C ILE A 361 20.13 13.68 -0.34
N GLU A 362 19.63 14.74 -0.98
CA GLU A 362 20.30 15.39 -2.12
C GLU A 362 21.67 15.96 -1.74
N THR A 363 21.79 16.63 -0.59
CA THR A 363 23.05 17.23 -0.14
C THR A 363 24.11 16.16 0.19
N ASN A 364 23.69 15.01 0.73
CA ASN A 364 24.62 13.97 1.17
C ASN A 364 25.01 12.99 0.07
N PHE A 365 24.09 12.68 -0.85
CA PHE A 365 24.29 11.64 -1.86
C PHE A 365 24.39 12.20 -3.28
N GLY A 366 24.01 13.46 -3.49
CA GLY A 366 23.95 14.08 -4.81
C GLY A 366 22.66 13.72 -5.58
N MET A 367 22.57 14.21 -6.82
CA MET A 367 21.43 13.93 -7.71
C MET A 367 21.49 12.55 -8.35
N ASN A 368 22.69 11.97 -8.45
CA ASN A 368 22.95 10.63 -8.97
C ASN A 368 23.67 9.83 -7.89
N SER A 369 23.07 8.74 -7.42
CA SER A 369 23.68 7.91 -6.38
C SER A 369 23.21 6.47 -6.42
N ARG A 370 24.11 5.58 -5.99
CA ARG A 370 23.78 4.19 -5.65
C ARG A 370 24.07 3.99 -4.17
N ILE A 371 23.04 3.64 -3.41
CA ILE A 371 23.11 3.48 -1.96
C ILE A 371 22.85 2.02 -1.62
N LEU A 372 23.82 1.36 -1.00
CA LEU A 372 23.67 0.01 -0.48
C LEU A 372 22.99 0.05 0.89
N ILE A 373 21.86 -0.64 1.03
CA ILE A 373 21.18 -0.87 2.30
C ILE A 373 21.38 -2.32 2.72
N ILE A 374 21.86 -2.53 3.94
CA ILE A 374 22.05 -3.83 4.57
C ILE A 374 21.11 -3.90 5.78
N LEU A 375 20.29 -4.94 5.81
CA LEU A 375 19.42 -5.25 6.93
C LEU A 375 20.05 -6.35 7.79
N THR A 376 20.05 -6.13 9.09
CA THR A 376 20.54 -7.11 10.09
C THR A 376 19.48 -7.46 11.12
N SER A 377 19.66 -8.53 11.88
CA SER A 377 18.82 -8.87 13.04
C SER A 377 19.67 -9.37 14.21
N ILE A 378 19.87 -8.53 15.23
CA ILE A 378 20.54 -8.94 16.48
C ILE A 378 19.64 -9.89 17.27
N ASN A 379 19.96 -11.19 17.27
CA ASN A 379 19.33 -12.17 18.16
C ASN A 379 20.15 -12.42 19.46
N LYS A 380 21.47 -12.13 19.47
CA LYS A 380 22.35 -12.29 20.65
C LYS A 380 23.31 -11.10 20.80
N LYS A 381 23.54 -10.65 22.05
CA LYS A 381 24.27 -9.40 22.39
C LYS A 381 25.80 -9.48 22.27
N ASN A 382 26.38 -10.63 21.94
CA ASN A 382 27.82 -10.88 22.06
C ASN A 382 28.47 -11.17 20.70
N TYR A 383 28.39 -10.24 19.75
CA TYR A 383 29.25 -10.27 18.56
C TYR A 383 30.30 -9.17 18.67
N SER A 384 31.53 -9.47 18.23
CA SER A 384 32.54 -8.44 18.01
C SER A 384 32.00 -7.42 16.99
N ARG A 385 32.44 -6.15 17.09
CA ARG A 385 32.01 -5.05 16.18
C ARG A 385 32.22 -5.40 14.70
N ILE A 386 33.11 -6.33 14.43
CA ILE A 386 33.73 -6.62 13.14
C ILE A 386 33.05 -7.81 12.42
N GLU A 387 32.56 -8.82 13.15
CA GLU A 387 31.86 -9.97 12.58
C GLU A 387 30.33 -9.83 12.58
N TYR A 388 29.84 -8.71 13.13
CA TYR A 388 28.42 -8.50 13.36
C TYR A 388 27.58 -8.63 12.08
N ILE A 389 27.97 -7.94 10.99
CA ILE A 389 27.20 -7.94 9.74
C ILE A 389 27.13 -9.36 9.17
N LYS A 390 28.24 -10.12 9.20
CA LYS A 390 28.30 -11.50 8.72
C LYS A 390 27.30 -12.42 9.43
N ASN A 391 27.20 -12.27 10.76
CA ASN A 391 26.40 -13.13 11.62
C ASN A 391 24.94 -12.70 11.74
N ALA A 392 24.64 -11.40 11.56
CA ALA A 392 23.31 -10.84 11.71
C ALA A 392 22.62 -10.50 10.38
N PHE A 393 23.28 -10.70 9.23
CA PHE A 393 22.72 -10.42 7.90
C PHE A 393 21.36 -11.08 7.69
N THR A 394 20.38 -10.30 7.25
CA THR A 394 19.07 -10.81 6.82
C THR A 394 18.86 -10.61 5.32
N SER A 395 19.04 -9.40 4.82
CA SER A 395 18.91 -9.06 3.41
C SER A 395 19.66 -7.77 3.08
N ALA A 396 19.83 -7.49 1.80
CA ALA A 396 20.42 -6.24 1.33
C ALA A 396 19.98 -5.91 -0.09
N PHE A 397 20.06 -4.63 -0.42
CA PHE A 397 19.70 -4.10 -1.72
C PHE A 397 20.38 -2.78 -2.04
N ILE A 398 20.47 -2.45 -3.32
CA ILE A 398 20.94 -1.16 -3.81
C ILE A 398 19.73 -0.33 -4.22
N ILE A 399 19.68 0.91 -3.76
CA ILE A 399 18.77 1.95 -4.24
C ILE A 399 19.53 2.78 -5.26
N GLU A 400 18.99 2.92 -6.47
CA GLU A 400 19.56 3.76 -7.52
C GLU A 400 18.73 5.02 -7.75
N ILE A 401 19.39 6.17 -7.65
CA ILE A 401 18.84 7.51 -7.86
C ILE A 401 19.56 8.11 -9.06
N GLU A 402 18.80 8.60 -10.05
CA GLU A 402 19.33 9.34 -11.20
C GLU A 402 18.49 10.60 -11.43
N ASN A 403 19.13 11.75 -11.55
CA ASN A 403 18.50 13.06 -11.75
C ASN A 403 17.32 13.30 -10.80
N LYS A 404 17.51 13.01 -9.50
CA LYS A 404 16.49 13.10 -8.44
C LYS A 404 15.29 12.16 -8.61
N LYS A 405 15.43 11.08 -9.39
CA LYS A 405 14.40 10.05 -9.54
C LYS A 405 14.89 8.72 -8.98
N LEU A 406 14.05 8.03 -8.20
CA LEU A 406 14.30 6.65 -7.79
C LEU A 406 14.03 5.72 -8.97
N VAL A 407 15.09 5.13 -9.52
CA VAL A 407 15.04 4.37 -10.77
C VAL A 407 14.75 2.90 -10.52
N LYS A 408 15.48 2.26 -9.60
CA LYS A 408 15.33 0.82 -9.34
C LYS A 408 15.86 0.41 -7.97
N LEU A 409 15.38 -0.73 -7.49
CA LEU A 409 15.90 -1.47 -6.35
C LEU A 409 16.54 -2.77 -6.82
N ILE A 410 17.80 -3.01 -6.48
CA ILE A 410 18.52 -4.22 -6.87
C ILE A 410 18.71 -5.11 -5.65
N PRO A 411 18.04 -6.28 -5.54
CA PRO A 411 18.27 -7.23 -4.45
C PRO A 411 19.66 -7.85 -4.56
N LEU A 412 20.35 -8.01 -3.43
CA LEU A 412 21.68 -8.62 -3.36
C LEU A 412 21.66 -9.96 -2.65
N LYS A 413 22.46 -10.91 -3.13
CA LYS A 413 22.69 -12.19 -2.45
C LYS A 413 23.74 -12.03 -1.36
N LYS A 414 23.64 -12.83 -0.29
CA LYS A 414 24.61 -12.81 0.82
C LYS A 414 26.07 -12.91 0.34
N ASN A 415 26.33 -13.77 -0.64
CA ASN A 415 27.66 -14.03 -1.19
C ASN A 415 28.25 -12.81 -1.95
N ASP A 416 27.39 -11.95 -2.50
CA ASP A 416 27.83 -10.71 -3.15
C ASP A 416 28.41 -9.71 -2.13
N ILE A 417 28.04 -9.84 -0.85
CA ILE A 417 28.32 -8.87 0.21
C ILE A 417 29.37 -9.40 1.17
N ILE A 418 29.17 -10.61 1.69
CA ILE A 418 29.97 -11.19 2.76
C ILE A 418 30.96 -12.18 2.15
N SER A 419 32.25 -12.03 2.46
CA SER A 419 33.27 -13.05 2.20
C SER A 419 33.44 -13.94 3.43
N GLU A 420 33.70 -15.24 3.20
CA GLU A 420 33.97 -16.18 4.29
C GLU A 420 35.32 -15.87 4.98
N GLU A 421 36.30 -15.38 4.22
CA GLU A 421 37.70 -15.21 4.63
C GLU A 421 38.04 -13.85 5.24
N LYS A 422 37.18 -12.82 5.11
CA LYS A 422 37.48 -11.45 5.57
C LYS A 422 36.55 -10.95 6.67
N ILE A 423 37.12 -10.12 7.52
CA ILE A 423 36.45 -9.15 8.38
C ILE A 423 35.58 -8.24 7.50
N ASN A 424 34.26 -8.17 7.72
CA ASN A 424 33.37 -7.43 6.83
C ASN A 424 32.98 -6.07 7.44
N ASP A 425 33.86 -5.07 7.33
CA ASP A 425 33.48 -3.66 7.58
C ASP A 425 32.67 -3.08 6.41
N LEU A 426 31.90 -2.02 6.65
CA LEU A 426 31.06 -1.38 5.63
C LEU A 426 31.85 -0.84 4.44
N ASP A 427 33.08 -0.34 4.65
CA ASP A 427 33.94 0.10 3.54
C ASP A 427 34.33 -1.07 2.64
N GLU A 428 34.80 -2.17 3.23
CA GLU A 428 35.16 -3.38 2.48
C GLU A 428 33.96 -3.96 1.72
N ILE A 429 32.81 -4.05 2.39
CA ILE A 429 31.55 -4.48 1.77
C ILE A 429 31.20 -3.56 0.60
N ARG A 430 31.25 -2.23 0.80
CA ARG A 430 30.94 -1.25 -0.24
C ARG A 430 31.86 -1.43 -1.45
N ASN A 431 33.17 -1.53 -1.22
CA ASN A 431 34.14 -1.68 -2.30
C ASN A 431 33.96 -3.01 -3.05
N LYS A 432 33.67 -4.10 -2.33
CA LYS A 432 33.38 -5.39 -2.95
C LYS A 432 32.12 -5.36 -3.82
N VAL A 433 31.02 -4.81 -3.30
CA VAL A 433 29.77 -4.70 -4.05
C VAL A 433 29.95 -3.76 -5.25
N ALA A 434 30.76 -2.70 -5.09
CA ALA A 434 31.04 -1.75 -6.17
C ALA A 434 31.75 -2.37 -7.38
N ILE A 435 32.54 -3.43 -7.20
CA ILE A 435 33.19 -4.17 -8.31
C ILE A 435 32.15 -4.74 -9.28
N LYS A 436 31.03 -5.25 -8.75
CA LYS A 436 29.99 -5.93 -9.55
C LYS A 436 28.86 -5.00 -9.97
N TYR A 437 28.51 -4.03 -9.12
CA TYR A 437 27.33 -3.19 -9.32
C TYR A 437 27.67 -1.71 -9.59
N GLY A 438 28.95 -1.41 -9.83
CA GLY A 438 29.43 -0.04 -10.08
C GLY A 438 29.56 0.80 -8.81
N TYR A 439 30.03 2.04 -8.96
CA TYR A 439 30.31 2.93 -7.84
C TYR A 439 29.11 3.09 -6.88
N LEU A 440 29.36 2.95 -5.59
CA LEU A 440 28.39 3.14 -4.51
C LEU A 440 28.72 4.40 -3.72
N SER A 441 27.76 5.33 -3.65
CA SER A 441 27.90 6.58 -2.88
C SER A 441 27.97 6.29 -1.38
N ALA A 442 27.22 5.30 -0.89
CA ALA A 442 27.22 4.91 0.51
C ALA A 442 26.75 3.47 0.74
N ALA A 443 27.13 2.93 1.91
CA ALA A 443 26.60 1.72 2.50
C ALA A 443 25.99 2.04 3.87
N ILE A 444 24.75 1.65 4.09
CA ILE A 444 23.98 1.88 5.32
C ILE A 444 23.56 0.53 5.88
N ASN A 445 23.88 0.27 7.13
CA ASN A 445 23.41 -0.89 7.88
C ASN A 445 22.31 -0.46 8.86
N ILE A 446 21.17 -1.16 8.82
CA ILE A 446 20.01 -0.91 9.68
C ILE A 446 19.54 -2.23 10.30
N ASP A 447 19.50 -2.28 11.62
CA ASP A 447 19.01 -3.46 12.33
C ASP A 447 17.49 -3.50 12.40
N ARG A 448 16.93 -4.69 12.23
CA ARG A 448 15.50 -4.95 12.30
C ARG A 448 14.92 -4.61 13.67
N ASN A 449 15.65 -4.78 14.77
CA ASN A 449 15.15 -4.41 16.10
C ASN A 449 15.04 -2.89 16.27
N LEU A 450 15.86 -2.10 15.55
CA LEU A 450 15.71 -0.65 15.51
C LEU A 450 14.41 -0.28 14.79
N LEU A 451 14.17 -0.87 13.61
CA LEU A 451 12.92 -0.65 12.85
C LEU A 451 11.68 -1.07 13.64
N ASN A 452 11.71 -2.25 14.26
CA ASN A 452 10.63 -2.79 15.11
C ASN A 452 10.33 -1.94 16.35
N LYS A 453 11.21 -1.02 16.76
CA LYS A 453 10.93 -0.08 17.85
C LYS A 453 10.57 1.30 17.32
N LEU A 454 11.29 1.77 16.31
CA LEU A 454 11.14 3.10 15.74
C LEU A 454 9.79 3.26 15.03
N ILE A 455 9.37 2.26 14.24
CA ILE A 455 8.11 2.34 13.50
C ILE A 455 6.90 2.33 14.44
N PRO A 456 6.76 1.40 15.41
CA PRO A 456 5.70 1.50 16.43
C PRO A 456 5.72 2.79 17.23
N ASP A 457 6.90 3.30 17.59
CA ASP A 457 7.02 4.59 18.30
C ASP A 457 6.46 5.78 17.51
N ILE A 458 6.50 5.70 16.17
CA ILE A 458 5.95 6.69 15.25
C ILE A 458 4.45 6.43 14.97
N ILE A 459 4.09 5.20 14.60
CA ILE A 459 2.73 4.82 14.12
C ILE A 459 1.74 4.61 15.28
N SER A 460 2.01 3.69 16.20
CA SER A 460 1.03 3.26 17.23
C SER A 460 0.85 4.25 18.39
N ASN A 461 1.84 5.11 18.63
CA ASN A 461 1.84 6.02 19.77
C ASN A 461 1.33 7.43 19.45
N ILE A 462 0.51 7.59 18.40
CA ILE A 462 -0.32 8.80 18.29
C ILE A 462 -1.11 8.96 19.59
N ASN A 463 -1.77 7.89 20.07
CA ASN A 463 -2.64 7.94 21.25
C ASN A 463 -1.90 8.13 22.60
N GLY A 464 -0.64 7.68 22.68
CA GLY A 464 0.16 7.65 23.91
C GLY A 464 1.59 8.11 23.68
N ILE A 465 1.80 9.36 23.27
CA ILE A 465 3.16 9.90 23.14
C ILE A 465 3.78 9.92 24.52
N ASN A 466 4.67 8.98 24.80
CA ASN A 466 5.64 9.07 25.88
C ASN A 466 7.00 9.42 25.26
N PRO A 467 7.40 10.70 25.25
CA PRO A 467 8.67 11.12 24.64
C PRO A 467 9.87 10.46 25.32
N PHE A 468 9.72 9.97 26.56
CA PHE A 468 10.77 9.24 27.27
C PHE A 468 11.02 7.82 26.73
N LEU A 469 9.98 7.13 26.26
CA LEU A 469 10.15 5.83 25.58
C LEU A 469 10.89 6.01 24.25
N ARG A 470 10.58 7.09 23.53
CA ARG A 470 11.25 7.44 22.27
C ARG A 470 12.73 7.73 22.45
N PHE A 471 13.17 8.33 23.57
CA PHE A 471 14.60 8.54 23.83
C PHE A 471 15.39 7.22 23.86
N LYS A 472 14.80 6.12 24.34
CA LYS A 472 15.48 4.82 24.36
C LYS A 472 15.68 4.25 22.96
N THR A 473 14.66 4.38 22.10
CA THR A 473 14.73 3.96 20.70
C THR A 473 15.69 4.84 19.91
N PHE A 474 15.67 6.15 20.12
CA PHE A 474 16.62 7.05 19.48
C PHE A 474 18.07 6.83 19.94
N LYS A 475 18.32 6.47 21.22
CA LYS A 475 19.65 6.03 21.69
C LYS A 475 20.17 4.77 20.97
N MET A 476 19.30 4.01 20.30
CA MET A 476 19.75 2.89 19.47
C MET A 476 20.40 3.40 18.18
N LEU A 477 19.99 4.56 17.63
CA LEU A 477 20.63 5.17 16.45
C LEU A 477 22.08 5.58 16.70
N GLU A 478 22.43 5.90 17.95
CA GLU A 478 23.81 6.23 18.35
C GLU A 478 24.74 4.99 18.33
N LYS A 479 24.18 3.77 18.34
CA LYS A 479 24.93 2.52 18.43
C LYS A 479 25.14 1.88 17.06
N THR A 480 26.39 1.63 16.71
CA THR A 480 26.81 1.11 15.39
C THR A 480 26.20 -0.24 15.01
N HIS A 481 25.84 -1.09 15.97
CA HIS A 481 25.20 -2.39 15.66
C HIS A 481 23.73 -2.23 15.23
N TYR A 482 23.06 -1.14 15.64
CA TYR A 482 21.68 -0.86 15.23
C TYR A 482 21.61 0.03 13.99
N PHE A 483 22.53 0.99 13.86
CA PHE A 483 22.59 1.90 12.72
C PHE A 483 24.05 2.26 12.43
N ASN A 484 24.53 1.98 11.22
CA ASN A 484 25.87 2.34 10.78
C ASN A 484 25.85 2.83 9.33
N MET A 485 26.76 3.74 8.97
CA MET A 485 26.83 4.30 7.63
C MET A 485 28.28 4.55 7.23
N TYR A 486 28.60 4.28 5.97
CA TYR A 486 29.89 4.61 5.38
C TYR A 486 29.74 5.16 3.94
N PRO A 487 30.37 6.27 3.57
CA PRO A 487 31.14 7.17 4.43
C PRO A 487 30.22 7.86 5.44
N GLU A 488 30.74 8.19 6.63
CA GLU A 488 29.96 8.91 7.64
C GLU A 488 29.71 10.36 7.18
N THR A 489 28.46 10.66 6.80
CA THR A 489 28.03 12.03 6.44
C THR A 489 28.00 12.94 7.68
N SER A 490 28.02 14.26 7.46
CA SER A 490 27.92 15.25 8.54
C SER A 490 26.64 15.04 9.38
N ILE A 491 25.54 14.67 8.73
CA ILE A 491 24.25 14.37 9.36
C ILE A 491 24.32 13.09 10.18
N PHE A 492 24.95 12.04 9.66
CA PHE A 492 25.14 10.79 10.40
C PHE A 492 26.02 11.02 11.65
N ARG A 493 27.14 11.75 11.51
CA ARG A 493 27.98 12.14 12.65
C ARG A 493 27.22 12.98 13.66
N PHE A 494 26.37 13.89 13.18
CA PHE A 494 25.53 14.73 14.04
C PHE A 494 24.54 13.89 14.85
N LEU A 495 23.88 12.91 14.23
CA LEU A 495 22.98 11.96 14.91
C LEU A 495 23.71 11.11 15.95
N LYS A 496 24.95 10.70 15.68
CA LYS A 496 25.75 9.85 16.54
C LYS A 496 26.40 10.60 17.72
N ASN A 497 26.83 11.84 17.49
CA ASN A 497 27.65 12.61 18.45
C ASN A 497 26.84 13.57 19.32
N LYS A 498 25.67 14.06 18.86
CA LYS A 498 24.82 14.90 19.69
C LYS A 498 23.82 14.05 20.46
N GLY A 499 23.92 14.08 21.79
CA GLY A 499 22.94 13.41 22.65
C GLY A 499 21.50 13.82 22.30
N MET A 500 20.62 12.83 22.20
CA MET A 500 19.26 12.96 21.65
C MET A 500 18.42 14.15 22.16
N LYS A 501 18.60 14.57 23.41
CA LYS A 501 17.91 15.76 23.95
C LYS A 501 18.26 17.04 23.18
N LYS A 502 19.52 17.21 22.79
CA LYS A 502 19.99 18.36 21.99
C LYS A 502 19.48 18.27 20.55
N LEU A 503 19.49 17.06 19.97
CA LEU A 503 19.01 16.83 18.60
C LEU A 503 17.51 17.09 18.48
N PHE A 504 16.71 16.57 19.41
CA PHE A 504 15.28 16.81 19.46
C PHE A 504 14.97 18.31 19.64
N LYS A 505 15.67 19.00 20.55
CA LYS A 505 15.51 20.46 20.73
C LYS A 505 15.84 21.27 19.45
N LEU A 506 16.80 20.80 18.65
CA LEU A 506 17.21 21.45 17.40
C LEU A 506 16.25 21.18 16.23
N LEU A 507 15.68 19.97 16.15
CA LEU A 507 14.74 19.60 15.09
C LEU A 507 13.31 20.01 15.38
N LEU A 508 12.93 20.14 16.66
CA LEU A 508 11.58 20.54 17.07
C LEU A 508 11.04 21.77 16.34
N PRO A 509 11.83 22.85 16.11
CA PRO A 509 11.36 24.03 15.40
C PRO A 509 11.19 23.84 13.87
N VAL A 510 11.70 22.75 13.31
CA VAL A 510 11.43 22.35 11.91
C VAL A 510 10.21 21.44 11.86
N ILE A 511 10.08 20.54 12.84
CA ILE A 511 8.97 19.61 12.96
C ILE A 511 7.66 20.34 13.25
N ILE A 512 7.73 21.52 13.90
CA ILE A 512 6.58 22.28 14.36
C ILE A 512 6.68 23.69 13.82
N ASP A 513 5.63 24.12 13.17
CA ASP A 513 5.51 25.44 12.58
C ASP A 513 5.70 26.54 13.64
N LYS A 514 6.71 27.40 13.44
CA LYS A 514 7.21 28.39 14.41
C LYS A 514 6.28 29.57 14.63
N HIS A 515 5.25 29.76 13.80
CA HIS A 515 4.29 30.88 13.91
C HIS A 515 3.30 30.70 15.08
N GLU A 516 3.82 30.42 16.27
CA GLU A 516 3.13 30.49 17.55
C GLU A 516 3.77 31.57 18.42
N PHE A 517 3.93 32.78 17.86
CA PHE A 517 4.12 34.01 18.61
C PHE A 517 3.40 35.13 17.88
#